data_AF-A0AAV4I977-F1
#
_entry.id   AF-A0AAV4I977-F1
#
_cell.length_a   1.000
_cell.length_b   1.000
_cell.length_c   1.000
_cell.angle_alpha   90.00
_cell.angle_beta   90.00
_cell.angle_gamma   90.00
#
_symmetry.space_group_name_H-M   'P 1'
#
loop_
_entity.id
_entity.type
_entity.pdbx_description
1 polymer ?
#
loop_
_entity_poly.entity_id
_entity_poly.type
_entity_poly.pdbx_seq_one_letter_code
_entity_poly.pdbx_strand_id
1 'polypeptide(L)'
;MSNPSELKLDLAEYELLLKEAKRLKVQQSLSREIEKLRRDIATAEAREAAKAAESRGNDSFAVSSSGNRLYEENITNYAWDQSDKFMKLYLTLDNLATITDQDVQSEFTDRSVTVKVKFQKKVCTLHIARLCEGILEKESYVKKKSDYVLVMMKKSEAGKTWPWVTEREKKNKEKDKPKVDDSDPSAGITSLLKNMYDEGDDEMKRTISKAFYESQMKQAAGGDPMADL
;
A
#
# COMPACT_ATOMS: atom_id res chain seq x y z
N MET A 1 -8.92 21.70 1.99
CA MET A 1 -9.84 21.56 3.13
C MET A 1 -10.68 22.82 3.13
N SER A 2 -12.01 22.71 3.01
CA SER A 2 -12.88 23.90 2.90
C SER A 2 -12.88 24.71 4.19
N ASN A 3 -12.87 26.04 4.07
CA ASN A 3 -12.86 26.94 5.22
C ASN A 3 -14.25 26.93 5.90
N PRO A 4 -14.35 26.89 7.24
CA PRO A 4 -15.64 26.88 7.93
C PRO A 4 -16.46 28.14 7.68
N SER A 5 -15.81 29.26 7.38
CA SER A 5 -16.49 30.51 7.00
C SER A 5 -17.18 30.42 5.64
N GLU A 6 -16.59 29.74 4.67
CA GLU A 6 -17.21 29.51 3.35
C GLU A 6 -18.42 28.60 3.48
N LEU A 7 -18.30 27.50 4.24
CA LEU A 7 -19.40 26.58 4.48
C LEU A 7 -20.63 27.25 5.13
N LYS A 8 -20.42 28.27 5.98
CA LYS A 8 -21.51 29.07 6.57
C LYS A 8 -22.22 29.97 5.56
N LEU A 9 -21.47 30.56 4.62
CA LEU A 9 -22.04 31.35 3.53
C LEU A 9 -22.86 30.45 2.62
N ASP A 10 -22.31 29.29 2.27
CA ASP A 10 -23.02 28.27 1.48
C ASP A 10 -24.33 27.88 2.20
N LEU A 11 -24.28 27.56 3.50
CA LEU A 11 -25.48 27.22 4.27
C LEU A 11 -26.53 28.33 4.21
N ALA A 12 -26.13 29.59 4.38
CA ALA A 12 -27.06 30.72 4.31
C ALA A 12 -27.71 30.87 2.93
N GLU A 13 -26.94 30.66 1.86
CA GLU A 13 -27.47 30.65 0.49
C GLU A 13 -28.44 29.49 0.26
N TYR A 14 -28.09 28.27 0.71
CA TYR A 14 -28.99 27.12 0.63
C TYR A 14 -30.30 27.34 1.41
N GLU A 15 -30.26 28.01 2.56
CA GLU A 15 -31.47 28.37 3.33
C GLU A 15 -32.33 29.42 2.62
N LEU A 16 -31.73 30.37 1.89
CA LEU A 16 -32.47 31.32 1.05
C LEU A 16 -33.11 30.63 -0.14
N LEU A 17 -32.36 29.78 -0.85
CA LEU A 17 -32.86 28.99 -1.96
C LEU A 17 -34.00 28.05 -1.54
N LEU A 18 -33.94 27.50 -0.32
CA LEU A 18 -35.02 26.68 0.22
C LEU A 18 -36.33 27.46 0.41
N LYS A 19 -36.25 28.76 0.78
CA LYS A 19 -37.43 29.63 0.92
C LYS A 19 -38.07 29.97 -0.42
N GLU A 20 -37.26 30.07 -1.47
CA GLU A 20 -37.73 30.40 -2.82
C GLU A 20 -38.18 29.15 -3.61
N ALA A 21 -37.70 27.96 -3.23
CA ALA A 21 -38.06 26.70 -3.85
C ALA A 21 -39.55 26.35 -3.65
N LYS A 22 -40.29 26.22 -4.76
CA LYS A 22 -41.73 25.86 -4.76
C LYS A 22 -42.00 24.36 -4.99
N ARG A 23 -41.02 23.62 -5.49
CA ARG A 23 -41.18 22.19 -5.85
C ARG A 23 -40.66 21.28 -4.74
N LEU A 24 -41.47 20.31 -4.32
CA LEU A 24 -41.18 19.39 -3.22
C LEU A 24 -39.84 18.65 -3.36
N LYS A 25 -39.52 18.13 -4.56
CA LYS A 25 -38.24 17.44 -4.80
C LYS A 25 -37.03 18.35 -4.63
N VAL A 26 -37.16 19.62 -5.02
CA VAL A 26 -36.09 20.62 -4.89
C VAL A 26 -35.93 21.00 -3.42
N GLN A 27 -37.04 21.22 -2.70
CA GLN A 27 -37.00 21.45 -1.26
C GLN A 27 -36.34 20.30 -0.50
N GLN A 28 -36.69 19.06 -0.79
CA GLN A 28 -36.06 17.87 -0.16
C GLN A 28 -34.56 17.77 -0.47
N SER A 29 -34.15 18.08 -1.70
CA SER A 29 -32.74 18.06 -2.09
C SER A 29 -31.95 19.15 -1.35
N LEU A 30 -32.50 20.37 -1.28
CA LEU A 30 -31.90 21.49 -0.57
C LEU A 30 -31.82 21.20 0.94
N SER A 31 -32.88 20.66 1.55
CA SER A 31 -32.87 20.27 2.97
C SER A 31 -31.79 19.24 3.30
N ARG A 32 -31.57 18.24 2.44
CA ARG A 32 -30.50 17.25 2.64
C ARG A 32 -29.11 17.88 2.57
N GLU A 33 -28.90 18.81 1.63
CA GLU A 33 -27.61 19.49 1.51
C GLU A 33 -27.37 20.44 2.68
N ILE A 34 -28.42 21.11 3.19
CA ILE A 34 -28.37 21.91 4.41
C ILE A 34 -27.97 21.05 5.62
N GLU A 35 -28.57 19.85 5.80
CA GLU A 35 -28.20 18.95 6.89
C GLU A 35 -26.76 18.42 6.78
N LYS A 36 -26.26 18.23 5.55
CA LYS A 36 -24.88 17.87 5.30
C LYS A 36 -23.93 19.02 5.63
N LEU A 37 -24.20 20.23 5.13
CA LEU A 37 -23.41 21.43 5.43
C LEU A 37 -23.41 21.75 6.93
N ARG A 38 -24.54 21.59 7.64
CA ARG A 38 -24.58 21.75 9.10
C ARG A 38 -23.64 20.79 9.82
N ARG A 39 -23.57 19.52 9.39
CA ARG A 39 -22.64 18.53 9.95
C ARG A 39 -21.19 18.86 9.62
N ASP A 40 -20.93 19.31 8.40
CA ASP A 40 -19.58 19.67 7.94
C ASP A 40 -19.09 20.94 8.67
N ILE A 41 -19.96 21.94 8.89
CA ILE A 41 -19.68 23.12 9.72
C ILE A 41 -19.41 22.70 11.16
N ALA A 42 -20.26 21.88 11.78
CA ALA A 42 -20.04 21.44 13.16
C ALA A 42 -18.70 20.68 13.31
N THR A 43 -18.34 19.87 12.32
CA THR A 43 -17.06 19.15 12.29
C THR A 43 -15.88 20.10 12.06
N ALA A 44 -16.02 21.09 11.18
CA ALA A 44 -15.01 22.09 10.89
C ALA A 44 -14.83 23.08 12.06
N GLU A 45 -15.90 23.49 12.74
CA GLU A 45 -15.88 24.32 13.94
C GLU A 45 -15.31 23.57 15.13
N ALA A 46 -15.64 22.29 15.34
CA ALA A 46 -15.00 21.47 16.37
C ALA A 46 -13.49 21.35 16.11
N ARG A 47 -13.09 21.26 14.83
CA ARG A 47 -11.69 21.24 14.42
C ARG A 47 -11.00 22.59 14.58
N GLU A 48 -11.65 23.70 14.27
CA GLU A 48 -11.11 25.04 14.48
C GLU A 48 -11.12 25.44 15.97
N ALA A 49 -12.10 25.01 16.76
CA ALA A 49 -12.10 25.19 18.21
C ALA A 49 -10.97 24.38 18.86
N ALA A 50 -10.71 23.16 18.38
CA ALA A 50 -9.53 22.39 18.77
C ALA A 50 -8.22 23.12 18.41
N LYS A 51 -8.14 23.79 17.25
CA LYS A 51 -6.98 24.59 16.84
C LYS A 51 -6.89 25.97 17.54
N ALA A 52 -8.00 26.59 17.90
CA ALA A 52 -8.05 27.89 18.56
C ALA A 52 -7.76 27.76 20.06
N ALA A 53 -8.11 26.62 20.67
CA ALA A 53 -7.62 26.24 21.99
C ALA A 53 -6.10 26.03 21.98
N GLU A 54 -5.50 25.65 20.84
CA GLU A 54 -4.04 25.62 20.66
C GLU A 54 -3.43 27.01 20.40
N SER A 55 -4.20 28.03 19.97
CA SER A 55 -3.67 29.36 19.59
C SER A 55 -3.78 30.47 20.63
N ARG A 56 -4.54 30.28 21.72
CA ARG A 56 -4.59 31.25 22.85
C ARG A 56 -3.37 31.22 23.77
N GLY A 57 -2.36 30.45 23.43
CA GLY A 57 -1.10 30.40 24.15
C GLY A 57 0.12 30.65 23.27
N ASN A 58 0.12 31.62 22.36
CA ASN A 58 1.37 32.27 21.94
C ASN A 58 1.16 33.55 21.10
N ASP A 59 1.36 34.73 21.71
CA ASP A 59 1.79 35.93 20.98
C ASP A 59 3.23 36.25 21.39
N SER A 60 4.16 35.66 20.65
CA SER A 60 5.49 36.20 20.34
C SER A 60 6.20 35.16 19.49
N PHE A 61 6.54 35.58 18.27
CA PHE A 61 7.16 34.75 17.26
C PHE A 61 8.62 34.40 17.62
N ALA A 62 8.97 33.18 17.23
CA ALA A 62 10.29 32.54 17.22
C ALA A 62 10.77 31.91 18.54
N VAL A 63 10.76 30.57 18.51
CA VAL A 63 11.48 29.60 19.36
C VAL A 63 10.76 29.15 20.63
N SER A 64 10.26 27.90 20.56
CA SER A 64 9.92 26.96 21.65
C SER A 64 8.45 26.86 22.10
N SER A 65 7.78 25.79 21.63
CA SER A 65 6.91 24.88 22.43
C SER A 65 6.48 23.71 21.52
N SER A 66 6.95 22.46 21.64
CA SER A 66 6.89 21.53 22.78
C SER A 66 5.49 21.30 23.34
N GLY A 67 4.53 21.01 22.45
CA GLY A 67 3.31 20.26 22.73
C GLY A 67 3.20 19.12 21.72
N ASN A 68 3.39 17.87 22.17
CA ASN A 68 3.60 16.66 21.39
C ASN A 68 2.51 16.34 20.34
N ARG A 69 2.55 16.99 19.18
CA ARG A 69 1.83 16.48 18.00
C ARG A 69 2.63 15.31 17.44
N LEU A 70 2.34 14.10 17.95
CA LEU A 70 2.91 12.85 17.47
C LEU A 70 2.45 12.64 16.02
N TYR A 71 3.35 12.78 15.05
CA TYR A 71 3.07 12.49 13.65
C TYR A 71 2.94 10.97 13.45
N GLU A 72 1.84 10.49 12.88
CA GLU A 72 1.71 9.06 12.56
C GLU A 72 2.27 8.77 11.17
N GLU A 73 3.30 7.93 11.12
CA GLU A 73 3.97 7.50 9.91
C GLU A 73 3.70 6.01 9.67
N ASN A 74 3.30 5.63 8.45
CA ASN A 74 3.16 4.22 8.12
C ASN A 74 4.50 3.66 7.62
N ILE A 75 4.96 2.57 8.22
CA ILE A 75 6.22 1.92 7.84
C ILE A 75 5.96 1.14 6.55
N THR A 76 6.48 1.64 5.43
CA THR A 76 6.38 0.98 4.12
C THR A 76 7.65 0.21 3.75
N ASN A 77 8.79 0.63 4.28
CA ASN A 77 10.08 0.02 4.00
C ASN A 77 10.45 -0.97 5.12
N TYR A 78 10.47 -2.26 4.80
CA TYR A 78 10.90 -3.32 5.70
C TYR A 78 11.58 -4.42 4.90
N ALA A 79 12.61 -5.02 5.50
CA ALA A 79 13.22 -6.24 4.98
C ALA A 79 12.64 -7.44 5.72
N TRP A 80 12.66 -8.61 5.10
CA TRP A 80 12.20 -9.84 5.73
C TRP A 80 13.12 -11.00 5.41
N ASP A 81 13.20 -11.94 6.35
CA ASP A 81 13.90 -13.21 6.23
C ASP A 81 13.01 -14.29 6.83
N GLN A 82 13.25 -15.54 6.47
CA GLN A 82 12.55 -16.65 7.08
C GLN A 82 13.49 -17.76 7.50
N SER A 83 13.07 -18.44 8.53
CA SER A 83 13.62 -19.71 8.95
C SER A 83 12.52 -20.77 8.90
N ASP A 84 12.90 -22.00 9.21
CA ASP A 84 11.99 -23.13 9.22
C ASP A 84 10.78 -22.92 10.16
N LYS A 85 11.02 -22.25 11.29
CA LYS A 85 10.02 -22.05 12.36
C LYS A 85 9.51 -20.62 12.48
N PHE A 86 10.23 -19.63 11.96
CA PHE A 86 9.94 -18.21 12.18
C PHE A 86 10.03 -17.41 10.90
N MET A 87 9.11 -16.47 10.71
CA MET A 87 9.22 -15.37 9.77
C MET A 87 9.75 -14.14 10.53
N LYS A 88 10.79 -13.49 10.01
CA LYS A 88 11.48 -12.37 10.65
C LYS A 88 11.32 -11.13 9.79
N LEU A 89 10.82 -10.03 10.35
CA LEU A 89 10.82 -8.73 9.69
C LEU A 89 11.84 -7.82 10.38
N TYR A 90 12.63 -7.13 9.58
CA TYR A 90 13.59 -6.11 9.99
C TYR A 90 13.02 -4.75 9.58
N LEU A 91 12.65 -3.96 10.58
CA LEU A 91 12.15 -2.61 10.41
C LEU A 91 13.29 -1.64 10.72
N THR A 92 13.88 -1.05 9.68
CA THR A 92 14.90 -0.01 9.84
C THR A 92 14.22 1.31 10.15
N LEU A 93 14.35 1.79 11.38
CA LEU A 93 13.73 3.03 11.85
C LEU A 93 14.78 3.95 12.46
N ASP A 94 14.72 5.23 12.13
CA ASP A 94 15.64 6.20 12.70
C ASP A 94 15.28 6.54 14.15
N ASN A 95 16.33 6.75 14.97
CA ASN A 95 16.23 7.13 16.39
C ASN A 95 15.69 6.01 17.30
N LEU A 96 15.92 4.75 16.96
CA LEU A 96 15.59 3.61 17.83
C LEU A 96 16.38 3.62 19.13
N ALA A 97 17.60 4.17 19.15
CA ALA A 97 18.39 4.30 20.39
C ALA A 97 17.64 5.09 21.49
N THR A 98 16.80 6.05 21.11
CA THR A 98 16.10 6.97 22.03
C THR A 98 14.81 6.38 22.62
N ILE A 99 14.30 5.28 22.08
CA ILE A 99 13.07 4.63 22.55
C ILE A 99 13.37 3.42 23.42
N THR A 100 12.45 3.15 24.36
CA THR A 100 12.50 1.98 25.22
C THR A 100 11.61 0.86 24.71
N ASP A 101 11.81 -0.37 25.20
CA ASP A 101 10.96 -1.52 24.82
C ASP A 101 9.48 -1.31 25.16
N GLN A 102 9.17 -0.42 26.12
CA GLN A 102 7.80 -0.07 26.49
C GLN A 102 7.07 0.78 25.44
N ASP A 103 7.82 1.49 24.59
CA ASP A 103 7.26 2.32 23.52
C ASP A 103 6.92 1.51 22.25
N VAL A 104 7.27 0.22 22.25
CA VAL A 104 6.99 -0.72 21.15
C VAL A 104 5.77 -1.56 21.52
N GLN A 105 4.66 -1.31 20.83
CA GLN A 105 3.46 -2.12 20.93
C GLN A 105 3.36 -3.05 19.73
N SER A 106 3.07 -4.32 19.98
CA SER A 106 2.88 -5.32 18.94
C SER A 106 1.59 -6.09 19.17
N GLU A 107 0.75 -6.15 18.14
CA GLU A 107 -0.46 -6.95 18.10
C GLU A 107 -0.28 -7.99 16.99
N PHE A 108 -0.34 -9.25 17.38
CA PHE A 108 -0.32 -10.38 16.46
C PHE A 108 -1.71 -10.99 16.39
N THR A 109 -2.11 -11.39 15.20
CA THR A 109 -3.33 -12.16 14.95
C THR A 109 -2.95 -13.36 14.07
N ASP A 110 -3.80 -14.39 13.96
CA ASP A 110 -3.59 -15.57 13.11
C ASP A 110 -3.02 -15.25 11.71
N ARG A 111 -3.47 -14.17 11.06
CA ARG A 111 -3.01 -13.77 9.72
C ARG A 111 -2.62 -12.30 9.56
N SER A 112 -2.51 -11.58 10.67
CA SER A 112 -2.13 -10.17 10.63
C SER A 112 -1.13 -9.80 11.71
N VAL A 113 -0.29 -8.83 11.41
CA VAL A 113 0.66 -8.26 12.36
C VAL A 113 0.57 -6.74 12.32
N THR A 114 0.44 -6.14 13.50
CA THR A 114 0.49 -4.69 13.69
C THR A 114 1.59 -4.37 14.67
N VAL A 115 2.55 -3.54 14.27
CA VAL A 115 3.63 -3.07 15.14
C VAL A 115 3.59 -1.55 15.17
N LYS A 116 3.40 -0.99 16.36
CA LYS A 116 3.39 0.44 16.61
C LYS A 116 4.60 0.80 17.44
N VAL A 117 5.42 1.71 16.92
CA VAL A 117 6.62 2.20 17.59
C VAL A 117 6.40 3.66 17.90
N LYS A 118 6.26 3.99 19.18
CA LYS A 118 6.09 5.36 19.64
C LYS A 118 7.46 6.00 19.84
N PHE A 119 7.68 7.14 19.18
CA PHE A 119 8.82 8.01 19.40
C PHE A 119 8.35 9.30 20.07
N GLN A 120 9.28 10.12 20.54
CA GLN A 120 8.95 11.38 21.24
C GLN A 120 8.06 12.32 20.42
N LYS A 121 8.23 12.36 19.09
CA LYS A 121 7.51 13.27 18.18
C LYS A 121 6.82 12.56 16.99
N LYS A 122 6.96 11.25 16.86
CA LYS A 122 6.36 10.45 15.78
C LYS A 122 5.87 9.11 16.29
N VAL A 123 4.82 8.55 15.73
CA VAL A 123 4.40 7.15 15.94
C VAL A 123 4.52 6.46 14.60
N CYS A 124 5.37 5.45 14.52
CA CYS A 124 5.52 4.66 13.29
C CYS A 124 4.68 3.39 13.42
N THR A 125 3.71 3.20 12.52
CA THR A 125 2.82 2.04 12.51
C THR A 125 3.11 1.16 11.29
N LEU A 126 3.40 -0.11 11.50
CA LEU A 126 3.38 -1.16 10.48
C LEU A 126 2.10 -1.96 10.65
N HIS A 127 1.29 -2.08 9.62
CA HIS A 127 0.12 -2.96 9.62
C HIS A 127 0.11 -3.86 8.39
N ILE A 128 0.12 -5.18 8.62
CA ILE A 128 0.07 -6.20 7.58
C ILE A 128 -1.16 -7.09 7.86
N ALA A 129 -2.23 -6.90 7.08
CA ALA A 129 -3.51 -7.58 7.30
C ALA A 129 -3.62 -8.99 6.69
N ARG A 130 -2.83 -9.30 5.64
CA ARG A 130 -2.94 -10.55 4.87
C ARG A 130 -1.58 -11.21 4.71
N LEU A 131 -1.12 -11.85 5.78
CA LEU A 131 0.05 -12.72 5.73
C LEU A 131 -0.21 -13.93 4.82
N CYS A 132 0.85 -14.45 4.20
CA CYS A 132 0.75 -15.60 3.29
C CYS A 132 0.23 -16.87 3.99
N GLU A 133 0.63 -17.11 5.23
CA GLU A 133 0.14 -18.24 6.04
C GLU A 133 -0.17 -17.78 7.47
N GLY A 134 -0.69 -18.71 8.27
CA GLY A 134 -1.02 -18.48 9.67
C GLY A 134 0.22 -18.36 10.57
N ILE A 135 0.11 -17.58 11.64
CA ILE A 135 1.14 -17.40 12.67
C ILE A 135 0.59 -17.73 14.05
N LEU A 136 1.47 -18.21 14.94
CA LEU A 136 1.15 -18.44 16.34
C LEU A 136 1.42 -17.17 17.13
N GLU A 137 0.36 -16.44 17.47
CA GLU A 137 0.40 -15.17 18.21
C GLU A 137 1.18 -15.30 19.53
N LYS A 138 0.95 -16.38 20.28
CA LYS A 138 1.54 -16.63 21.61
C LYS A 138 3.06 -16.80 21.62
N GLU A 139 3.63 -17.22 20.49
CA GLU A 139 5.06 -17.45 20.35
C GLU A 139 5.73 -16.42 19.43
N SER A 140 4.94 -15.45 18.95
CA SER A 140 5.42 -14.32 18.17
C SER A 140 5.80 -13.18 19.12
N TYR A 141 6.90 -12.51 18.83
CA TYR A 141 7.42 -11.46 19.68
C TYR A 141 8.21 -10.42 18.88
N VAL A 142 8.36 -9.23 19.45
CA VAL A 142 9.17 -8.16 18.90
C VAL A 142 10.38 -7.91 19.78
N LYS A 143 11.55 -7.73 19.16
CA LYS A 143 12.79 -7.34 19.82
C LYS A 143 13.31 -6.07 19.20
N LYS A 144 13.52 -5.04 20.02
CA LYS A 144 14.22 -3.84 19.58
C LYS A 144 15.73 -4.06 19.59
N LYS A 145 16.39 -3.68 18.51
CA LYS A 145 17.85 -3.55 18.41
C LYS A 145 18.23 -2.08 18.23
N SER A 146 19.52 -1.77 18.24
CA SER A 146 20.01 -0.39 18.12
C SER A 146 19.61 0.25 16.79
N ASP A 147 19.67 -0.51 15.69
CA ASP A 147 19.49 0.01 14.33
C ASP A 147 18.17 -0.45 13.66
N TYR A 148 17.52 -1.47 14.20
CA TYR A 148 16.27 -2.02 13.65
C TYR A 148 15.38 -2.63 14.71
N VAL A 149 14.09 -2.77 14.39
CA VAL A 149 13.14 -3.57 15.17
C VAL A 149 12.97 -4.92 14.48
N LEU A 150 13.25 -5.99 15.23
CA LEU A 150 13.12 -7.37 14.78
C LEU A 150 11.77 -7.93 15.22
N VAL A 151 10.88 -8.17 14.26
CA VAL A 151 9.58 -8.81 14.50
C VAL A 151 9.72 -10.28 14.15
N MET A 152 9.59 -11.17 15.13
CA MET A 152 9.66 -12.61 14.95
C MET A 152 8.27 -13.20 15.08
N MET A 153 7.75 -13.69 13.97
CA MET A 153 6.44 -14.35 13.90
C MET A 153 6.67 -15.85 13.81
N LYS A 154 6.11 -16.63 14.74
CA LYS A 154 6.21 -18.09 14.65
C LYS A 154 5.21 -18.61 13.63
N LYS A 155 5.67 -19.41 12.68
CA LYS A 155 4.80 -20.05 11.68
C LYS A 155 3.88 -21.07 12.37
N SER A 156 2.61 -21.14 11.98
CA SER A 156 1.71 -22.20 12.46
C SER A 156 2.16 -23.58 11.94
N GLU A 157 2.57 -23.63 10.67
CA GLU A 157 3.16 -24.80 10.02
C GLU A 157 4.68 -24.62 9.92
N ALA A 158 5.43 -25.27 10.82
CA ALA A 158 6.88 -25.37 10.71
C ALA A 158 7.25 -26.24 9.49
N GLY A 159 8.26 -25.85 8.70
CA GLY A 159 8.62 -26.55 7.45
C GLY A 159 8.25 -25.79 6.18
N LYS A 160 7.28 -24.87 6.25
CA LYS A 160 6.75 -24.22 5.05
C LYS A 160 7.56 -22.99 4.68
N THR A 161 8.12 -22.99 3.47
CA THR A 161 8.82 -21.84 2.90
C THR A 161 7.80 -20.85 2.36
N TRP A 162 7.78 -19.64 2.90
CA TRP A 162 6.93 -18.55 2.46
C TRP A 162 7.66 -17.79 1.37
N PRO A 163 7.23 -17.86 0.10
CA PRO A 163 7.91 -17.12 -0.96
C PRO A 163 7.80 -15.60 -0.75
N TRP A 164 6.75 -15.16 -0.06
CA TRP A 164 6.40 -13.75 0.17
C TRP A 164 5.83 -13.54 1.57
N VAL A 165 5.89 -12.30 2.08
CA VAL A 165 5.34 -11.94 3.39
C VAL A 165 3.83 -11.77 3.29
N THR A 166 3.36 -11.12 2.23
CA THR A 166 1.93 -10.85 2.03
C THR A 166 1.34 -11.59 0.84
N GLU A 167 0.07 -11.97 0.96
CA GLU A 167 -0.69 -12.56 -0.15
C GLU A 167 -0.82 -11.59 -1.35
N ARG A 168 -0.68 -10.29 -1.10
CA ARG A 168 -0.73 -9.25 -2.14
C ARG A 168 0.50 -9.30 -3.05
N GLU A 169 1.69 -9.39 -2.46
CA GLU A 169 2.93 -9.61 -3.21
C GLU A 169 2.85 -10.92 -4.00
N LYS A 170 2.20 -11.93 -3.39
CA LYS A 170 1.96 -13.21 -4.05
C LYS A 170 1.19 -13.11 -5.34
N LYS A 171 0.03 -12.47 -5.27
CA LYS A 171 -0.83 -12.26 -6.43
C LYS A 171 -0.23 -11.32 -7.47
N ASN A 172 0.60 -10.36 -7.06
CA ASN A 172 1.23 -9.43 -8.00
C ASN A 172 2.32 -10.10 -8.83
N LYS A 173 3.13 -10.96 -8.22
CA LYS A 173 4.21 -11.67 -8.92
C LYS A 173 3.78 -12.95 -9.62
N GLU A 174 2.69 -13.60 -9.20
CA GLU A 174 2.07 -14.67 -10.01
C GLU A 174 1.42 -14.14 -11.31
N LYS A 175 1.02 -12.87 -11.36
CA LYS A 175 0.58 -12.22 -12.61
C LYS A 175 1.72 -11.92 -13.57
N ASP A 176 2.91 -11.70 -13.04
CA ASP A 176 4.16 -11.39 -13.76
C ASP A 176 4.86 -12.65 -14.32
N LYS A 177 4.46 -13.85 -13.87
CA LYS A 177 5.01 -15.09 -14.42
C LYS A 177 4.27 -15.42 -15.72
N PRO A 178 4.94 -15.43 -16.88
CA PRO A 178 4.33 -15.95 -18.09
C PRO A 178 3.96 -17.42 -17.83
N LYS A 179 2.68 -17.76 -18.03
CA LYS A 179 2.22 -19.15 -18.01
C LYS A 179 2.89 -19.87 -19.18
N VAL A 180 4.01 -20.52 -18.91
CA VAL A 180 4.58 -21.52 -19.81
C VAL A 180 3.76 -22.78 -19.59
N ASP A 181 2.93 -23.12 -20.57
CA ASP A 181 2.25 -24.41 -20.63
C ASP A 181 3.30 -25.46 -20.97
N ASP A 182 3.64 -26.32 -20.00
CA ASP A 182 4.63 -27.40 -20.12
C ASP A 182 4.17 -28.55 -21.05
N SER A 183 2.99 -28.43 -21.64
CA SER A 183 2.39 -29.50 -22.44
C SER A 183 2.98 -29.62 -23.84
N ASP A 184 3.63 -28.57 -24.36
CA ASP A 184 4.21 -28.61 -25.71
C ASP A 184 5.36 -27.58 -25.88
N PRO A 185 6.63 -28.00 -26.03
CA PRO A 185 7.79 -27.10 -26.18
C PRO A 185 7.60 -26.08 -27.33
N SER A 186 6.88 -26.48 -28.37
CA SER A 186 6.59 -25.66 -29.57
C SER A 186 5.54 -24.58 -29.28
N ALA A 187 4.53 -24.90 -28.47
CA ALA A 187 3.46 -23.97 -28.08
C ALA A 187 3.93 -22.98 -27.01
N GLY A 188 4.79 -23.43 -26.08
CA GLY A 188 5.39 -22.58 -25.05
C GLY A 188 6.23 -21.44 -25.64
N ILE A 189 7.02 -21.74 -26.69
CA ILE A 189 7.80 -20.73 -27.43
C ILE A 189 6.87 -19.73 -28.14
N THR A 190 5.79 -20.21 -28.77
CA THR A 190 4.84 -19.33 -29.47
C THR A 190 4.11 -18.37 -28.51
N SER A 191 3.71 -18.87 -27.34
CA SER A 191 3.08 -18.07 -26.29
C SER A 191 4.05 -17.03 -25.69
N LEU A 192 5.31 -17.43 -25.45
CA LEU A 192 6.35 -16.53 -24.96
C LEU A 192 6.67 -15.41 -25.95
N LEU A 193 6.82 -15.74 -27.24
CA LEU A 193 7.04 -14.74 -28.30
C LEU A 193 5.85 -13.79 -28.44
N LYS A 194 4.61 -14.29 -28.33
CA LYS A 194 3.41 -13.46 -28.41
C LYS A 194 3.35 -12.45 -27.26
N ASN A 195 3.63 -12.89 -26.03
CA ASN A 195 3.67 -11.99 -24.88
C ASN A 195 4.79 -10.94 -25.03
N MET A 196 5.97 -11.30 -25.54
CA MET A 196 7.03 -10.31 -25.84
C MET A 196 6.65 -9.34 -26.97
N TYR A 197 5.87 -9.76 -27.96
CA TYR A 197 5.36 -8.88 -29.01
C TYR A 197 4.30 -7.91 -28.49
N ASP A 198 3.45 -8.34 -27.57
CA ASP A 198 2.39 -7.50 -27.02
C ASP A 198 2.94 -6.47 -26.01
N GLU A 199 3.97 -6.83 -25.23
CA GLU A 199 4.59 -5.95 -24.20
C GLU A 199 5.78 -5.12 -24.69
N GLY A 200 6.44 -5.51 -25.79
CA GLY A 200 7.64 -4.83 -26.31
C GLY A 200 7.35 -3.49 -27.00
N ASP A 201 8.34 -2.59 -27.00
CA ASP A 201 8.32 -1.40 -27.86
C ASP A 201 8.36 -1.77 -29.36
N ASP A 202 8.08 -0.79 -30.23
CA ASP A 202 8.02 -0.99 -31.68
C ASP A 202 9.34 -1.50 -32.31
N GLU A 203 10.48 -1.32 -31.64
CA GLU A 203 11.80 -1.76 -32.13
C GLU A 203 12.04 -3.25 -31.83
N MET A 204 11.63 -3.71 -30.65
CA MET A 204 11.68 -5.13 -30.27
C MET A 204 10.71 -5.97 -31.12
N LYS A 205 9.52 -5.44 -31.41
CA LYS A 205 8.53 -6.09 -32.30
C LYS A 205 9.09 -6.35 -33.69
N ARG A 206 9.76 -5.35 -34.30
CA ARG A 206 10.40 -5.50 -35.62
C ARG A 206 11.45 -6.60 -35.63
N THR A 207 12.25 -6.67 -34.57
CA THR A 207 13.34 -7.65 -34.47
C THR A 207 12.80 -9.08 -34.32
N ILE A 208 11.76 -9.28 -33.50
CA ILE A 208 11.10 -10.58 -33.33
C ILE A 208 10.38 -11.00 -34.63
N SER A 209 9.65 -10.10 -35.28
CA SER A 209 9.01 -10.39 -36.58
C SER A 209 10.03 -10.78 -37.65
N LYS A 210 11.17 -10.08 -37.69
CA LYS A 210 12.26 -10.38 -38.64
C LYS A 210 12.86 -11.76 -38.36
N ALA A 211 13.17 -12.08 -37.11
CA ALA A 211 13.72 -13.38 -36.73
C ALA A 211 12.74 -14.54 -36.98
N PHE A 212 11.44 -14.34 -36.73
CA PHE A 212 10.40 -15.34 -37.00
C PHE A 212 10.25 -15.60 -38.51
N TYR A 213 10.20 -14.53 -39.31
CA TYR A 213 10.14 -14.63 -40.78
C TYR A 213 11.40 -15.29 -41.36
N GLU A 214 12.58 -14.94 -40.86
CA GLU A 214 13.86 -15.49 -41.32
C GLU A 214 14.03 -16.98 -40.93
N SER A 215 13.53 -17.38 -39.75
CA SER A 215 13.49 -18.79 -39.32
C SER A 215 12.51 -19.62 -40.16
N GLN A 216 11.34 -19.06 -40.49
CA GLN A 216 10.34 -19.74 -41.31
C GLN A 216 10.80 -19.83 -42.77
N MET A 217 11.43 -18.79 -43.31
CA MET A 217 12.06 -18.83 -44.64
C MET A 217 13.23 -19.82 -44.70
N LYS A 218 14.07 -19.93 -43.66
CA LYS A 218 15.16 -20.93 -43.63
C LYS A 218 14.64 -22.36 -43.56
N GLN A 219 13.55 -22.62 -42.86
CA GLN A 219 12.88 -23.94 -42.90
C GLN A 219 12.23 -24.22 -44.25
N ALA A 220 11.66 -23.20 -44.92
CA ALA A 220 11.07 -23.35 -46.25
C ALA A 220 12.11 -23.46 -47.39
N ALA A 221 13.31 -22.90 -47.21
CA ALA A 221 14.41 -22.91 -48.18
C ALA A 221 15.39 -24.09 -48.00
N GLY A 222 15.15 -24.98 -47.04
CA GLY A 222 15.95 -26.18 -46.78
C GLY A 222 15.60 -27.38 -47.66
N GLY A 223 15.43 -27.17 -48.97
CA GLY A 223 15.53 -28.23 -49.97
C GLY A 223 17.00 -28.42 -50.35
N ASP A 224 17.52 -29.63 -50.11
CA ASP A 224 18.89 -30.11 -50.40
C ASP A 224 19.58 -29.45 -51.61
N PRO A 225 20.80 -28.90 -51.45
CA PRO A 225 21.78 -28.84 -52.51
C PRO A 225 22.80 -29.98 -52.39
N MET A 226 22.91 -30.74 -53.49
CA MET A 226 24.03 -31.60 -53.90
C MET A 226 24.13 -33.01 -53.31
N ALA A 227 23.63 -33.92 -54.13
CA ALA A 227 24.18 -35.24 -54.35
C ALA A 227 25.68 -35.17 -54.70
N ASP A 228 26.49 -35.91 -53.96
CA ASP A 228 27.80 -36.40 -54.39
C ASP A 228 27.73 -37.93 -54.48
N LEU A 229 27.55 -38.43 -55.71
CA LEU A 229 28.26 -39.56 -56.34
C LEU A 229 27.84 -39.68 -57.82
#